data_AF-A0A1G7EY86-F1
#
_entry.id   AF-A0A1G7EY86-F1
#
_cell.length_a   1.000
_cell.length_b   1.000
_cell.length_c   1.000
_cell.angle_alpha   90.00
_cell.angle_beta   90.00
_cell.angle_gamma   90.00
#
_symmetry.space_group_name_H-M   'P 1'
#
loop_
_entity.id
_entity.type
_entity.pdbx_description
1 polymer ?
#
loop_
_entity_poly.entity_id
_entity_poly.type
_entity_poly.pdbx_seq_one_letter_code
_entity_poly.pdbx_strand_id
1 'polypeptide(L)' 'PKGTDLSTYSEAYLDAVAEELNDRPRKTLNWKKPSEKILELINT' A
#
# COMPACT_ATOMS: atom_id res chain seq x y z
N PRO A 1 0.11 10.31 -10.01
CA PRO A 1 -0.30 8.97 -10.52
C PRO A 1 -0.39 9.02 -12.04
N LYS A 2 -0.18 7.92 -12.75
CA LYS A 2 -0.21 7.90 -14.23
C LYS A 2 -1.62 7.96 -14.85
N GLY A 3 -2.64 8.32 -14.06
CA GLY A 3 -4.00 8.60 -14.56
C GLY A 3 -4.81 7.38 -14.99
N THR A 4 -4.40 6.16 -14.63
CA THR A 4 -5.16 4.93 -14.92
C THR A 4 -6.50 4.94 -14.19
N ASP A 5 -7.58 4.66 -14.90
CA ASP A 5 -8.91 4.48 -14.33
C ASP A 5 -9.00 3.14 -13.59
N LEU A 6 -9.19 3.21 -12.27
CA LEU A 6 -9.26 2.05 -11.39
C LEU A 6 -10.67 1.44 -11.29
N SER A 7 -11.71 2.15 -11.76
CA SER A 7 -13.11 1.66 -11.70
C SER A 7 -13.36 0.40 -12.54
N THR A 8 -12.43 0.09 -13.45
CA THR A 8 -12.46 -1.09 -14.32
C THR A 8 -12.02 -2.38 -13.62
N TYR A 9 -11.40 -2.29 -12.44
CA TYR A 9 -10.92 -3.46 -11.68
C TYR A 9 -11.90 -3.82 -10.56
N SER A 10 -11.99 -5.11 -10.23
CA SER A 10 -12.75 -5.55 -9.06
C SER A 10 -12.08 -5.11 -7.77
N GLU A 11 -12.88 -4.90 -6.73
CA GLU A 11 -12.40 -4.55 -5.38
C GLU A 11 -11.38 -5.58 -4.87
N ALA A 12 -11.70 -6.87 -4.96
CA ALA A 12 -10.79 -7.94 -4.54
C ALA A 12 -9.42 -7.92 -5.24
N TYR A 13 -9.38 -7.48 -6.51
CA TYR A 13 -8.11 -7.33 -7.22
C TYR A 13 -7.33 -6.11 -6.70
N LEU A 14 -8.01 -5.00 -6.47
CA LEU A 14 -7.40 -3.80 -5.89
C LEU A 14 -6.85 -4.06 -4.48
N ASP A 15 -7.57 -4.84 -3.68
CA ASP A 15 -7.14 -5.26 -2.34
C ASP A 15 -5.88 -6.11 -2.40
N ALA A 16 -5.83 -7.12 -3.28
CA ALA A 16 -4.64 -7.96 -3.44
C ALA A 16 -3.41 -7.13 -3.87
N VAL A 17 -3.58 -6.18 -4.77
CA VAL A 17 -2.51 -5.25 -5.18
C VAL A 17 -2.10 -4.35 -4.02
N ALA A 18 -3.05 -3.85 -3.22
CA ALA A 18 -2.78 -3.01 -2.06
C ALA A 18 -1.99 -3.78 -1.00
N GLU A 19 -2.38 -5.02 -0.66
CA GLU A 19 -1.65 -5.91 0.25
C GLU A 19 -0.20 -6.08 -0.22
N GLU A 20 -0.01 -6.46 -1.49
CA GLU A 20 1.32 -6.66 -2.05
C GLU A 20 2.18 -5.39 -1.98
N LEU A 21 1.61 -4.22 -2.28
CA LEU A 21 2.33 -2.94 -2.22
C LEU A 21 2.68 -2.52 -0.79
N ASN A 22 1.78 -2.81 0.15
CA ASN A 22 1.91 -2.48 1.57
C ASN A 22 2.91 -3.39 2.29
N ASP A 23 3.17 -4.59 1.76
CA ASP A 23 4.15 -5.53 2.31
C ASP A 23 5.58 -5.34 1.81
N ARG A 24 5.80 -4.42 0.87
CA ARG A 24 7.12 -4.17 0.27
C ARG A 24 7.90 -3.10 1.05
N PRO A 25 9.14 -3.40 1.51
CA PRO A 25 10.08 -2.42 2.04
C PRO A 25 10.27 -1.20 1.12
N ARG A 26 10.14 0.02 1.66
CA ARG A 26 10.35 1.27 0.90
C ARG A 26 11.55 2.03 1.42
N LYS A 27 12.49 2.38 0.53
CA LYS A 27 13.68 3.17 0.88
C LYS A 27 13.35 4.51 1.56
N THR A 28 12.27 5.17 1.13
CA THR A 28 11.79 6.43 1.74
C THR A 28 11.26 6.26 3.17
N LEU A 29 10.90 5.04 3.56
CA LEU A 29 10.47 4.67 4.91
C LEU A 29 11.59 3.99 5.70
N ASN A 30 12.86 4.27 5.38
CA ASN A 30 14.02 3.57 5.94
C ASN A 30 13.93 2.05 5.79
N TRP A 31 13.42 1.59 4.65
CA TRP A 31 13.18 0.19 4.33
C TRP A 31 12.12 -0.52 5.19
N LYS A 32 11.32 0.22 5.97
CA LYS A 32 10.10 -0.34 6.57
C LYS A 32 9.01 -0.55 5.54
N LYS A 33 8.08 -1.44 5.84
CA LYS A 33 6.86 -1.63 5.08
C LYS A 33 5.89 -0.46 5.31
N PRO A 34 5.11 -0.05 4.30
CA PRO A 34 4.02 0.89 4.49
C PRO A 34 3.05 0.46 5.61
N SER A 35 2.68 -0.82 5.68
CA SER A 35 1.78 -1.35 6.72
C SER A 35 2.34 -1.14 8.13
N GLU A 36 3.62 -1.41 8.35
CA GLU A 36 4.31 -1.19 9.63
C GLU A 36 4.31 0.29 10.03
N LYS A 37 4.58 1.19 9.07
CA LYS A 37 4.60 2.64 9.35
C LYS A 37 3.21 3.20 9.64
N ILE A 38 2.18 2.72 8.95
CA ILE A 38 0.80 3.11 9.24
C ILE A 38 0.41 2.64 10.65
N LEU A 39 0.75 1.40 11.02
CA LEU A 39 0.48 0.87 12.35
C LEU A 39 1.20 1.68 13.45
N GLU A 40 2.45 2.10 13.21
CA GLU A 40 3.22 2.97 14.11
C GLU A 40 2.51 4.32 14.35
N LEU A 41 1.88 4.90 13.32
CA LEU A 41 1.21 6.20 13.39
C LEU A 41 -0.18 6.15 14.05
N ILE A 42 -0.92 5.06 13.84
CA ILE A 42 -2.29 4.91 14.37
C ILE A 42 -2.28 4.49 15.84
N ASN A 43 -1.22 3.83 16.29
CA ASN A 43 -1.06 3.41 17.69
C ASN A 43 -0.44 4.49 18.60
N THR A 44 -0.40 5.75 18.15
CA THR A 44 0.06 6.93 18.89
C THR A 44 -1.13 7.77 19.32
#